data_AF-A0A0F9B2A0-F1
#
_entry.id   AF-A0A0F9B2A0-F1
#
_cell.length_a   1.000
_cell.length_b   1.000
_cell.length_c   1.000
_cell.angle_alpha   90.00
_cell.angle_beta   90.00
_cell.angle_gamma   90.00
#
_symmetry.space_group_name_H-M   'P 1'
#
loop_
_entity.id
_entity.type
_entity.pdbx_description
1 polymer ?
#
loop_
_entity_poly.entity_id
_entity_poly.type
_entity_poly.pdbx_seq_one_letter_code
_entity_poly.pdbx_strand_id
1 'polypeptide(L)'
;MKEWNNPYNSFNSMKGLLYSPWYKSIRDWKDGKINKPLPPIEASLDPIHTCNLMCKHCNAHSYLEEKGMLKRRMSDNHLFNLIRFLGDWGVKAICFGGGGEPTMHTALGKAIELTHYCGMESSVATNGTLLTDKLIETMAKYCRWVGISVDAFSAKTYKEGRNKDLIGVAFYNIKKLSNKTKELESKCDVS
;
A
#
# COMPACT_ATOMS: atom_id res chain seq x y z
N MET A 1 -3.62 22.14 -21.17
CA MET A 1 -4.84 21.31 -21.23
C MET A 1 -5.82 21.89 -20.21
N LYS A 2 -7.00 22.39 -20.59
CA LYS A 2 -7.99 22.88 -19.61
C LYS A 2 -8.69 21.67 -19.01
N GLU A 3 -8.20 21.20 -17.87
CA GLU A 3 -8.69 20.01 -17.14
C GLU A 3 -10.20 20.05 -16.81
N TRP A 4 -10.79 21.25 -16.85
CA TRP A 4 -12.15 21.59 -16.43
C TRP A 4 -13.25 21.32 -17.45
N ASN A 5 -12.92 21.09 -18.72
CA ASN A 5 -13.94 20.99 -19.78
C ASN A 5 -14.56 19.59 -19.90
N ASN A 6 -13.96 18.56 -19.27
CA ASN A 6 -14.49 17.20 -19.31
C ASN A 6 -14.92 16.76 -17.89
N PRO A 7 -16.22 16.65 -17.61
CA PRO A 7 -16.72 16.20 -16.31
C PRO A 7 -16.30 14.74 -16.00
N TYR A 8 -15.93 13.95 -17.01
CA TYR A 8 -15.47 12.57 -16.87
C TYR A 8 -13.95 12.41 -16.82
N ASN A 9 -13.18 13.51 -16.70
CA ASN A 9 -11.73 13.42 -16.52
C ASN A 9 -11.38 12.80 -15.15
N SER A 10 -10.51 11.79 -15.13
CA SER A 10 -9.99 11.17 -13.90
C SER A 10 -9.28 12.17 -12.98
N PHE A 11 -8.79 13.29 -13.53
CA PHE A 11 -8.14 14.40 -12.84
C PHE A 11 -9.03 15.66 -12.74
N ASN A 12 -10.36 15.55 -12.89
CA ASN A 12 -11.21 16.71 -12.69
C ASN A 12 -11.07 17.19 -11.22
N SER A 13 -10.96 18.50 -11.02
CA SER A 13 -10.86 19.06 -9.66
C SER A 13 -12.21 19.02 -8.92
N MET A 14 -13.31 18.68 -9.60
CA MET A 14 -14.61 18.46 -8.95
C MET A 14 -14.59 17.25 -8.01
N LYS A 15 -13.72 16.25 -8.25
CA LYS A 15 -13.45 15.17 -7.27
C LYS A 15 -12.95 15.72 -5.94
N GLY A 16 -12.22 16.84 -5.96
CA GLY A 16 -11.83 17.55 -4.74
C GLY A 16 -13.03 18.08 -3.95
N LEU A 17 -14.13 18.44 -4.61
CA LEU A 17 -15.35 18.92 -3.92
C LEU A 17 -16.03 17.81 -3.11
N LEU A 18 -15.86 16.54 -3.48
CA LEU A 18 -16.32 15.40 -2.66
C LEU A 18 -15.64 15.37 -1.28
N TYR A 19 -14.41 15.90 -1.21
CA TYR A 19 -13.62 16.01 0.02
C TYR A 19 -13.59 17.44 0.57
N SER A 20 -14.56 18.28 0.19
CA SER A 20 -14.63 19.67 0.67
C SER A 20 -14.58 19.83 2.21
N PRO A 21 -15.11 18.91 3.05
CA PRO A 21 -14.91 18.98 4.50
C PRO A 21 -13.43 18.87 4.91
N TRP A 22 -12.64 18.01 4.26
CA TRP A 22 -11.21 17.86 4.53
C TRP A 22 -10.43 19.11 4.14
N TYR A 23 -10.69 19.68 2.97
CA TYR A 23 -10.05 20.93 2.55
C TYR A 23 -10.36 22.08 3.51
N LYS A 24 -11.61 22.23 3.93
CA LYS A 24 -12.01 23.22 4.94
C LYS A 24 -11.29 22.99 6.26
N SER A 25 -11.23 21.75 6.72
CA SER A 25 -10.53 21.39 7.97
C SER A 25 -9.03 21.70 7.92
N ILE A 26 -8.34 21.38 6.82
CA ILE A 26 -6.92 21.71 6.63
C ILE A 26 -6.70 23.23 6.65
N ARG A 27 -7.55 23.99 5.94
CA ARG A 27 -7.49 25.45 5.95
C ARG A 27 -7.71 26.00 7.36
N ASP A 28 -8.75 25.56 8.04
CA ASP A 28 -9.11 26.07 9.37
C ASP A 28 -8.03 25.70 10.41
N TRP A 29 -7.37 24.55 10.26
CA TRP A 29 -6.19 24.18 11.05
C TRP A 29 -5.01 25.11 10.77
N LYS A 30 -4.71 25.38 9.49
CA LYS A 30 -3.65 26.31 9.07
C LYS A 30 -3.89 27.75 9.58
N ASP A 31 -5.15 28.16 9.64
CA ASP A 31 -5.57 29.47 10.16
C ASP A 31 -5.62 29.53 11.70
N GLY A 32 -5.33 28.42 12.41
CA GLY A 32 -5.37 28.35 13.87
C GLY A 32 -6.78 28.30 14.48
N LYS A 33 -7.82 28.05 13.67
CA LYS A 33 -9.22 27.97 14.13
C LYS A 33 -9.54 26.65 14.81
N ILE A 34 -8.79 25.60 14.49
CA ILE A 34 -8.88 24.27 15.12
C ILE A 34 -7.47 23.75 15.42
N ASN A 35 -7.34 22.89 16.42
CA ASN A 35 -6.03 22.38 16.87
C ASN A 35 -5.48 21.23 16.02
N LYS A 36 -6.35 20.50 15.32
CA LYS A 36 -6.00 19.33 14.49
C LYS A 36 -6.98 19.20 13.32
N PRO A 37 -6.52 18.89 12.10
CA PRO A 37 -7.44 18.68 10.99
C PRO A 37 -8.10 17.29 11.07
N LEU A 38 -9.15 17.08 10.27
CA LEU A 38 -9.77 15.78 10.07
C LEU A 38 -8.71 14.75 9.63
N PRO A 39 -8.78 13.50 10.13
CA PRO A 39 -7.85 12.46 9.71
C PRO A 39 -8.01 12.14 8.23
N PRO A 40 -6.94 11.81 7.49
CA PRO A 40 -7.10 11.24 6.16
C PRO A 40 -7.94 9.96 6.25
N ILE A 41 -8.71 9.67 5.19
CA ILE A 41 -9.47 8.42 5.13
C ILE A 41 -8.52 7.22 5.10
N GLU A 42 -7.49 7.31 4.27
CA GLU A 42 -6.48 6.29 4.08
C GLU A 42 -5.09 6.92 4.12
N ALA A 43 -4.12 6.20 4.67
CA ALA A 43 -2.72 6.59 4.68
C ALA A 43 -1.87 5.50 4.03
N SER A 44 -1.22 5.87 2.92
CA SER A 44 -0.25 5.01 2.25
C SER A 44 1.10 5.09 2.96
N LEU A 45 1.63 3.94 3.37
CA LEU A 45 2.91 3.83 4.06
C LEU A 45 3.90 3.02 3.23
N ASP A 46 5.10 3.59 3.10
CA ASP A 46 6.26 2.99 2.44
C ASP A 46 7.22 2.45 3.52
N PRO A 47 7.03 1.20 4.02
CA PRO A 47 7.78 0.71 5.17
C PRO A 47 9.27 0.48 4.83
N ILE A 48 9.58 0.21 3.57
CA ILE A 48 10.93 -0.09 3.09
C ILE A 48 11.09 0.29 1.62
N HIS A 49 12.25 0.84 1.27
CA HIS A 49 12.56 1.27 -0.09
C HIS A 49 13.24 0.19 -0.94
N THR A 50 13.76 -0.85 -0.31
CA THR A 50 14.39 -1.96 -1.02
C THR A 50 13.33 -2.83 -1.69
N CYS A 51 13.59 -3.21 -2.95
CA CYS A 51 12.79 -4.14 -3.72
C CYS A 51 13.67 -5.29 -4.23
N ASN A 52 13.11 -6.50 -4.29
CA ASN A 52 13.79 -7.66 -4.87
C ASN A 52 13.72 -7.71 -6.41
N LEU A 53 12.95 -6.80 -7.03
CA LEU A 53 12.80 -6.59 -8.47
C LEU A 53 13.34 -5.21 -8.89
N MET A 54 13.53 -5.00 -10.20
CA MET A 54 13.96 -3.72 -10.78
C MET A 54 13.14 -3.42 -12.03
N CYS A 55 11.88 -3.03 -11.81
CA CYS A 55 10.92 -2.84 -12.88
C CYS A 55 11.25 -1.61 -13.73
N LYS A 56 11.22 -1.75 -15.07
CA LYS A 56 11.46 -0.64 -16.01
C LYS A 56 10.43 0.49 -15.90
N HIS A 57 9.21 0.15 -15.47
CA HIS A 57 8.08 1.09 -15.32
C HIS A 57 7.84 1.46 -13.85
N CYS A 58 8.82 1.27 -12.97
CA CYS A 58 8.66 1.57 -11.56
C CYS A 58 8.44 3.09 -11.35
N ASN A 59 7.27 3.47 -10.83
CA ASN A 59 6.96 4.87 -10.50
C ASN A 59 7.91 5.47 -9.45
N ALA A 60 8.54 4.60 -8.67
CA ALA A 60 9.48 4.95 -7.61
C ALA A 60 10.94 5.08 -8.07
N HIS A 61 11.24 4.74 -9.32
CA HIS A 61 12.62 4.57 -9.77
C HIS A 61 13.48 5.82 -9.55
N SER A 62 12.99 6.99 -9.99
CA SER A 62 13.75 8.24 -9.94
C SER A 62 14.06 8.70 -8.51
N TYR A 63 13.13 8.57 -7.57
CA TYR A 63 13.40 8.97 -6.18
C TYR A 63 14.29 7.94 -5.46
N LEU A 64 14.26 6.66 -5.84
CA LEU A 64 15.08 5.63 -5.22
C LEU A 64 16.56 5.69 -5.61
N GLU A 65 16.84 6.24 -6.79
CA GLU A 65 18.21 6.48 -7.27
C GLU A 65 18.91 7.62 -6.53
N GLU A 66 18.18 8.47 -5.81
CA GLU A 66 18.78 9.48 -4.95
C GLU A 66 19.68 8.85 -3.87
N LYS A 67 20.83 9.48 -3.62
CA LYS A 67 21.88 8.92 -2.75
C LYS A 67 21.33 8.62 -1.36
N GLY A 68 21.36 7.34 -1.00
CA GLY A 68 20.94 6.86 0.31
C GLY A 68 19.44 6.56 0.45
N MET A 69 18.62 6.71 -0.60
CA MET A 69 17.20 6.37 -0.54
C MET A 69 16.94 4.87 -0.58
N LEU A 70 17.63 4.12 -1.45
CA LEU A 70 17.36 2.69 -1.68
C LEU A 70 17.43 1.80 -0.43
N LYS A 71 18.28 2.17 0.55
CA LYS A 71 18.48 1.40 1.80
C LYS A 71 17.61 1.90 2.96
N ARG A 72 16.75 2.90 2.74
CA ARG A 72 15.87 3.39 3.79
C ARG A 72 14.84 2.33 4.15
N ARG A 73 14.70 2.12 5.45
CA ARG A 73 13.77 1.20 6.08
C ARG A 73 13.25 1.89 7.32
N MET A 74 11.94 1.91 7.49
CA MET A 74 11.31 2.35 8.72
C MET A 74 11.73 1.40 9.86
N SER A 75 12.08 1.90 11.04
CA SER A 75 12.29 1.00 12.17
C SER A 75 10.96 0.40 12.62
N ASP A 76 10.98 -0.80 13.18
CA ASP A 76 9.76 -1.49 13.62
C ASP A 76 8.98 -0.63 14.64
N ASN A 77 9.71 -0.03 15.59
CA ASN A 77 9.13 0.87 16.58
C ASN A 77 8.50 2.12 15.94
N HIS A 78 9.16 2.71 14.94
CA HIS A 78 8.59 3.87 14.25
C HIS A 78 7.32 3.49 13.48
N LEU A 79 7.33 2.36 12.76
CA LEU A 79 6.17 1.85 12.04
C LEU A 79 4.99 1.60 12.98
N PHE A 80 5.21 0.94 14.12
CA PHE A 80 4.15 0.66 15.08
C PHE A 80 3.63 1.93 15.77
N ASN A 81 4.50 2.88 16.10
CA ASN A 81 4.08 4.15 16.68
C ASN A 81 3.28 4.99 15.68
N LEU A 82 3.67 4.96 14.40
CA LEU A 82 2.92 5.62 13.33
C LEU A 82 1.53 5.01 13.17
N ILE A 83 1.41 3.68 13.17
CA ILE A 83 0.10 2.99 13.09
C ILE A 83 -0.80 3.39 14.26
N ARG A 84 -0.29 3.37 15.49
CA ARG A 84 -1.06 3.81 16.67
C ARG A 84 -1.49 5.26 16.55
N PHE A 85 -0.58 6.15 16.16
CA PHE A 85 -0.89 7.56 15.94
C PHE A 85 -2.00 7.76 14.90
N LEU A 86 -1.96 7.02 13.78
CA LEU A 86 -2.98 7.10 12.74
C LEU A 86 -4.34 6.57 13.25
N GLY A 87 -4.33 5.48 14.01
CA GLY A 87 -5.53 4.93 14.67
C GLY A 87 -6.14 5.94 15.65
N ASP A 88 -5.33 6.52 16.54
CA ASP A 88 -5.75 7.55 17.51
C ASP A 88 -6.25 8.84 16.84
N TRP A 89 -5.74 9.16 15.64
CA TRP A 89 -6.27 10.26 14.84
C TRP A 89 -7.64 9.92 14.21
N GLY A 90 -7.97 8.65 14.05
CA GLY A 90 -9.23 8.21 13.46
C GLY A 90 -9.15 7.96 11.95
N VAL A 91 -7.94 7.72 11.42
CA VAL A 91 -7.73 7.20 10.06
C VAL A 91 -8.50 5.89 9.90
N LYS A 92 -9.01 5.61 8.70
CA LYS A 92 -9.86 4.42 8.47
C LYS A 92 -9.11 3.26 7.85
N ALA A 93 -8.08 3.53 7.05
CA ALA A 93 -7.31 2.50 6.39
C ALA A 93 -5.83 2.84 6.24
N ILE A 94 -4.99 1.81 6.14
CA ILE A 94 -3.58 1.93 5.75
C ILE A 94 -3.32 1.02 4.56
N CYS A 95 -2.80 1.59 3.47
CA CYS A 95 -2.20 0.81 2.40
C CYS A 95 -0.69 0.69 2.61
N PHE A 96 -0.21 -0.54 2.82
CA PHE A 96 1.21 -0.85 2.80
C PHE A 96 1.65 -1.07 1.35
N GLY A 97 2.42 -0.14 0.81
CA GLY A 97 2.81 -0.13 -0.59
C GLY A 97 3.96 0.84 -0.82
N GLY A 98 4.15 1.27 -2.08
CA GLY A 98 5.15 2.27 -2.45
C GLY A 98 6.57 1.88 -2.05
N GLY A 99 7.53 2.81 -2.11
CA GLY A 99 8.87 2.56 -1.57
C GLY A 99 9.78 1.64 -2.38
N GLY A 100 9.34 0.41 -2.56
CA GLY A 100 10.11 -0.75 -2.94
C GLY A 100 9.17 -1.96 -2.92
N GLU A 101 9.49 -2.97 -2.13
CA GLU A 101 8.59 -4.11 -1.89
C GLU A 101 8.25 -4.21 -0.38
N PRO A 102 7.02 -3.92 0.05
CA PRO A 102 6.68 -3.89 1.48
C PRO A 102 6.91 -5.23 2.16
N THR A 103 6.77 -6.35 1.44
CA THR A 103 6.98 -7.70 1.99
C THR A 103 8.44 -8.01 2.34
N MET A 104 9.40 -7.15 1.93
CA MET A 104 10.78 -7.17 2.42
C MET A 104 10.90 -6.66 3.87
N HIS A 105 9.91 -5.94 4.38
CA HIS A 105 9.92 -5.47 5.76
C HIS A 105 9.49 -6.59 6.71
N THR A 106 10.44 -7.13 7.49
CA THR A 106 10.22 -8.27 8.39
C THR A 106 9.08 -8.11 9.40
N ALA A 107 8.74 -6.87 9.77
CA ALA A 107 7.63 -6.58 10.67
C ALA A 107 6.27 -6.37 9.99
N LEU A 108 6.16 -6.49 8.66
CA LEU A 108 4.92 -6.18 7.93
C LEU A 108 3.71 -6.96 8.46
N GLY A 109 3.85 -8.26 8.72
CA GLY A 109 2.75 -9.05 9.27
C GLY A 109 2.24 -8.52 10.62
N LYS A 110 3.16 -8.13 11.52
CA LYS A 110 2.79 -7.52 12.81
C LYS A 110 2.17 -6.14 12.62
N ALA A 111 2.62 -5.38 11.62
CA ALA A 111 2.05 -4.08 11.29
C ALA A 111 0.60 -4.22 10.80
N ILE A 112 0.31 -5.18 9.92
CA ILE A 112 -1.04 -5.52 9.45
C ILE A 112 -1.95 -5.87 10.63
N GLU A 113 -1.49 -6.76 11.51
CA GLU A 113 -2.25 -7.16 12.70
C GLU A 113 -2.51 -5.98 13.65
N LEU A 114 -1.50 -5.13 13.88
CA LEU A 114 -1.65 -3.93 14.70
C LEU A 114 -2.66 -2.95 14.09
N THR A 115 -2.64 -2.74 12.76
CA THR A 115 -3.62 -1.89 12.07
C THR A 115 -5.06 -2.36 12.36
N HIS A 116 -5.30 -3.67 12.30
CA HIS A 116 -6.60 -4.26 12.64
C HIS A 116 -7.00 -3.98 14.10
N TYR A 117 -6.11 -4.20 15.06
CA TYR A 117 -6.40 -3.94 16.48
C TYR A 117 -6.52 -2.45 16.82
N CYS A 118 -5.96 -1.56 16.00
CA CYS A 118 -6.22 -0.13 16.08
C CYS A 118 -7.56 0.30 15.44
N GLY A 119 -8.41 -0.65 15.01
CA GLY A 119 -9.72 -0.37 14.44
C GLY A 119 -9.69 0.15 13.00
N MET A 120 -8.57 -0.04 12.29
CA MET A 120 -8.40 0.36 10.90
C MET A 120 -8.41 -0.84 9.97
N GLU A 121 -8.79 -0.63 8.71
CA GLU A 121 -8.57 -1.60 7.65
C GLU A 121 -7.13 -1.53 7.16
N SER A 122 -6.62 -2.65 6.63
CA SER A 122 -5.31 -2.69 6.01
C SER A 122 -5.38 -3.21 4.59
N SER A 123 -4.47 -2.76 3.75
CA SER A 123 -4.25 -3.35 2.44
C SER A 123 -2.78 -3.42 2.09
N VAL A 124 -2.44 -4.30 1.16
CA VAL A 124 -1.05 -4.47 0.72
C VAL A 124 -0.96 -4.46 -0.79
N ALA A 125 -0.12 -3.59 -1.35
CA ALA A 125 0.30 -3.65 -2.74
C ALA A 125 1.69 -4.32 -2.81
N THR A 126 1.78 -5.49 -3.43
CA THR A 126 3.00 -6.30 -3.46
C THR A 126 3.26 -6.86 -4.86
N ASN A 127 4.52 -7.16 -5.18
CA ASN A 127 4.86 -7.94 -6.36
C ASN A 127 4.54 -9.44 -6.20
N GLY A 128 4.16 -9.89 -5.00
CA GLY A 128 3.68 -11.24 -4.71
C GLY A 128 4.77 -12.33 -4.67
N THR A 129 6.04 -11.99 -4.84
CA THR A 129 7.11 -12.99 -4.97
C THR A 129 7.69 -13.47 -3.63
N LEU A 130 7.45 -12.74 -2.53
CA LEU A 130 8.03 -13.01 -1.21
C LEU A 130 6.98 -13.41 -0.16
N LEU A 131 5.81 -13.90 -0.59
CA LEU A 131 4.74 -14.27 0.33
C LEU A 131 5.05 -15.61 1.01
N THR A 132 5.36 -15.55 2.31
CA THR A 132 5.49 -16.74 3.17
C THR A 132 4.13 -17.21 3.64
N ASP A 133 4.01 -18.48 4.05
CA ASP A 133 2.72 -19.03 4.54
C ASP A 133 2.17 -18.23 5.74
N LYS A 134 3.05 -17.82 6.66
CA LYS A 134 2.68 -16.97 7.79
C LYS A 134 2.14 -15.61 7.35
N LEU A 135 2.78 -14.98 6.35
CA LEU A 135 2.35 -13.69 5.85
C LEU A 135 1.03 -13.81 5.08
N ILE A 136 0.86 -14.88 4.30
CA ILE A 136 -0.40 -15.20 3.60
C ILE A 136 -1.54 -15.36 4.60
N GLU A 137 -1.33 -16.11 5.69
CA GLU A 137 -2.34 -16.28 6.74
C GLU A 137 -2.70 -14.94 7.39
N THR A 138 -1.70 -14.12 7.70
CA THR A 138 -1.89 -12.78 8.29
C THR A 138 -2.68 -11.87 7.35
N MET A 139 -2.28 -11.80 6.07
CA MET A 139 -2.95 -11.00 5.04
C MET A 139 -4.40 -11.48 4.84
N ALA A 140 -4.60 -12.78 4.67
CA ALA A 140 -5.91 -13.35 4.49
C ALA A 140 -6.82 -13.06 5.67
N LYS A 141 -6.32 -13.04 6.91
CA LYS A 141 -7.13 -12.80 8.10
C LYS A 141 -7.47 -11.32 8.33
N TYR A 142 -6.53 -10.41 8.06
CA TYR A 142 -6.61 -9.03 8.56
C TYR A 142 -6.60 -7.94 7.47
N CYS A 143 -6.25 -8.26 6.22
CA CYS A 143 -6.34 -7.29 5.14
C CYS A 143 -7.77 -7.22 4.59
N ARG A 144 -8.17 -6.01 4.21
CA ARG A 144 -9.36 -5.77 3.39
C ARG A 144 -9.10 -6.18 1.95
N TRP A 145 -7.90 -5.91 1.44
CA TRP A 145 -7.46 -6.41 0.13
C TRP A 145 -5.95 -6.58 0.03
N VAL A 146 -5.51 -7.47 -0.85
CA VAL A 146 -4.11 -7.62 -1.28
C VAL A 146 -4.05 -7.50 -2.79
N GLY A 147 -3.33 -6.49 -3.26
CA GLY A 147 -3.10 -6.19 -4.66
C GLY A 147 -1.77 -6.77 -5.10
N ILE A 148 -1.79 -7.76 -5.99
CA ILE A 148 -0.60 -8.38 -6.53
C ILE A 148 -0.32 -7.79 -7.92
N SER A 149 0.83 -7.13 -8.04
CA SER A 149 1.24 -6.54 -9.30
C SER A 149 1.58 -7.64 -10.31
N VAL A 150 0.72 -7.84 -11.32
CA VAL A 150 0.94 -8.72 -12.47
C VAL A 150 0.67 -7.94 -13.76
N ASP A 151 1.71 -7.72 -14.55
CA ASP A 151 1.71 -6.91 -15.78
C ASP A 151 2.18 -7.72 -17.01
N ALA A 152 2.38 -9.03 -16.85
CA ALA A 152 2.82 -9.93 -17.91
C ALA A 152 2.25 -11.34 -17.70
N PHE A 153 1.97 -12.05 -18.80
CA PHE A 153 1.53 -13.44 -18.79
C PHE A 153 2.63 -14.45 -19.14
N SER A 154 3.70 -14.01 -19.82
CA SER A 154 4.83 -14.87 -20.20
C SER A 154 6.07 -14.57 -19.34
N ALA A 155 6.86 -15.61 -19.05
CA ALA A 155 8.17 -15.48 -18.40
C ALA A 155 9.09 -14.46 -19.11
N LYS A 156 9.06 -14.48 -20.45
CA LYS A 156 9.84 -13.55 -21.28
C LYS A 156 9.45 -12.09 -21.01
N THR A 157 8.17 -11.75 -21.16
CA THR A 157 7.68 -10.38 -20.94
C THR A 157 7.83 -9.95 -19.49
N TYR A 158 7.62 -10.85 -18.54
CA TYR A 158 7.82 -10.58 -17.12
C TYR A 158 9.28 -10.22 -16.83
N LYS A 159 10.23 -11.02 -17.33
CA LYS A 159 11.67 -10.74 -17.19
C LYS A 159 12.08 -9.44 -17.87
N GLU A 160 11.54 -9.15 -19.06
CA GLU A 160 11.79 -7.91 -19.77
C GLU A 160 11.31 -6.68 -18.98
N GLY A 161 10.14 -6.76 -18.32
CA GLY A 161 9.57 -5.66 -17.54
C GLY A 161 10.19 -5.51 -16.15
N ARG A 162 10.54 -6.62 -15.49
CA ARG A 162 10.91 -6.67 -14.05
C ARG A 162 12.37 -7.04 -13.77
N ASN A 163 13.15 -7.28 -14.82
CA ASN A 163 14.55 -7.68 -14.83
C ASN A 163 14.86 -9.04 -14.18
N LYS A 164 13.85 -9.78 -13.74
CA LYS A 164 13.95 -11.15 -13.21
C LYS A 164 12.72 -11.94 -13.62
N ASP A 165 12.88 -13.24 -13.81
CA ASP A 165 11.76 -14.15 -14.04
C ASP A 165 11.31 -14.77 -12.71
N LEU A 166 10.20 -14.27 -12.16
CA LEU A 166 9.56 -14.77 -10.93
C LEU A 166 8.05 -14.96 -11.13
N ILE A 167 7.57 -15.02 -12.38
CA ILE A 167 6.13 -15.06 -12.68
C ILE A 167 5.46 -16.30 -12.09
N GLY A 168 6.14 -17.46 -12.15
CA GLY A 168 5.64 -18.71 -11.59
C GLY A 168 5.50 -18.64 -10.06
N VAL A 169 6.43 -17.97 -9.38
CA VAL A 169 6.37 -17.76 -7.92
C VAL A 169 5.22 -16.84 -7.56
N ALA A 170 5.06 -15.73 -8.30
CA ALA A 170 3.94 -14.81 -8.09
C ALA A 170 2.58 -15.51 -8.26
N PHE A 171 2.38 -16.27 -9.34
CA PHE A 171 1.13 -17.02 -9.55
C PHE A 171 0.90 -18.12 -8.51
N TYR A 172 1.95 -18.83 -8.10
CA TYR A 172 1.86 -19.81 -7.02
C TYR A 172 1.38 -19.15 -5.71
N ASN A 173 1.93 -17.99 -5.36
CA ASN A 173 1.57 -17.25 -4.16
C ASN A 173 0.16 -16.63 -4.26
N ILE A 174 -0.25 -16.12 -5.42
CA ILE A 174 -1.63 -15.66 -5.68
C ILE A 174 -2.62 -16.80 -5.44
N LYS A 175 -2.34 -18.00 -5.98
CA LYS A 175 -3.19 -19.18 -5.79
C LYS A 175 -3.25 -19.57 -4.31
N LYS A 176 -2.12 -19.58 -3.60
CA LYS A 176 -2.09 -19.87 -2.16
C LYS A 176 -2.92 -18.87 -1.36
N LEU A 177 -2.74 -17.57 -1.61
CA LEU A 177 -3.49 -16.53 -0.92
C LEU A 177 -4.99 -16.63 -1.21
N SER A 178 -5.39 -16.79 -2.46
CA SER A 178 -6.80 -16.97 -2.85
C SER A 178 -7.44 -18.21 -2.21
N ASN A 179 -6.71 -19.32 -2.11
CA ASN A 179 -7.20 -20.50 -1.43
C ASN A 179 -7.35 -20.25 0.08
N LYS A 180 -6.38 -19.56 0.70
CA LYS A 180 -6.42 -19.25 2.13
C LYS A 180 -7.57 -18.29 2.47
N THR A 181 -7.85 -17.28 1.64
CA THR A 181 -8.99 -16.38 1.88
C THR A 181 -10.33 -17.13 1.81
N LYS A 182 -10.48 -18.08 0.89
CA LYS A 182 -11.67 -18.96 0.82
C LYS A 182 -11.78 -19.90 2.02
N GLU A 183 -10.68 -20.53 2.41
CA GLU A 183 -10.62 -21.42 3.57
C GLU A 183 -11.03 -20.71 4.87
N LEU A 184 -10.63 -19.44 5.03
CA LEU A 184 -10.97 -18.63 6.19
C LEU A 184 -12.32 -17.90 6.08
N GLU A 185 -13.05 -18.07 4.98
CA GLU A 185 -14.26 -17.28 4.65
C GLU A 185 -14.03 -15.76 4.85
N SER A 186 -12.84 -15.30 4.48
CA SER A 186 -12.37 -13.96 4.80
C SER A 186 -13.00 -12.88 3.90
N LYS A 187 -13.07 -11.65 4.43
CA LYS A 187 -13.40 -10.42 3.70
C LYS A 187 -12.22 -9.86 2.88
N CYS A 188 -11.07 -10.54 2.85
CA CYS A 188 -9.91 -10.11 2.08
C CYS A 188 -10.11 -10.34 0.58
N ASP A 189 -10.17 -9.25 -0.19
CA ASP A 189 -10.16 -9.32 -1.65
C ASP A 189 -8.74 -9.56 -2.17
N VAL A 190 -8.58 -10.45 -3.15
CA VAL A 190 -7.30 -10.72 -3.80
C VAL A 190 -7.41 -10.23 -5.24
N SER A 191 -6.64 -9.20 -5.59
CA SER A 191 -6.71 -8.50 -6.89
C SER A 191 -5.37 -8.45 -7.59
#